data_AF-N1S323-F1
#
_entry.id   AF-N1S323-F1
#
_cell.length_a   1.000
_cell.length_b   1.000
_cell.length_c   1.000
_cell.angle_alpha   90.00
_cell.angle_beta   90.00
_cell.angle_gamma   90.00
#
_symmetry.space_group_name_H-M   'P 1'
#
loop_
_entity.id
_entity.type
_entity.pdbx_description
1 polymer ?
#
loop_
_entity_poly.entity_id
_entity_poly.type
_entity_poly.pdbx_seq_one_letter_code
_entity_poly.pdbx_strand_id
1 'polypeptide(L)'
;MSNTTETSGPLTQEQADALRSGCHSLIEGIDTSYGYVPTLGAGIAFCALFGLSLFGHSVQFVRKRQWTSFAFAVGALTEVIGWAGRTWSSECPYNNNAFLMQITTLIIAPTFITAGLYVILGALINRLGRESSVLGPKMYAIIFLTCDIIALVIQAVGGAMASTESDKIDGDTKPGTNIMVAGIVFQMAAMVVFAVLVIDFLRRVFVKKSYLQTRKHGLSDGNTLPKAYTWLLAAVFVSLTMIFIRSIYRTVELLQGWSGYLITHEGYFIGLDGAIMVVAIAVFNFLDPVYLLWGQDDKLASSFEQNELRGVGDANAEAELFKIFRVALESQRGQRHKSLNRAGYAVKVMSSNPYHIISSETTLLETIHDIRDKLRILSSLADDQDAVWKQMSPVYTANGKLQYYYLYTPADAKRDLEGLIAEAETVHDSINLLLICVRSKRV
;
A
#
# COMPACT_ATOMS: atom_id res chain seq x y z
N MET A 1 -48.22 1.55 -60.81
CA MET A 1 -47.19 0.63 -61.34
C MET A 1 -45.93 1.43 -61.59
N SER A 2 -44.95 1.30 -60.69
CA SER A 2 -43.52 1.31 -61.00
C SER A 2 -42.83 0.79 -59.74
N ASN A 3 -42.77 -0.55 -59.66
CA ASN A 3 -41.86 -1.26 -58.78
C ASN A 3 -40.44 -0.97 -59.29
N THR A 4 -39.66 -0.20 -58.56
CA THR A 4 -38.20 -0.27 -58.61
C THR A 4 -37.76 -1.10 -57.42
N THR A 5 -37.87 -2.42 -57.58
CA THR A 5 -36.99 -3.36 -56.88
C THR A 5 -35.58 -3.10 -57.40
N GLU A 6 -34.87 -2.13 -56.81
CA GLU A 6 -33.42 -2.08 -56.88
C GLU A 6 -32.91 -3.34 -56.19
N THR A 7 -32.52 -4.32 -57.00
CA THR A 7 -31.68 -5.43 -56.57
C THR A 7 -30.43 -4.82 -55.94
N SER A 8 -30.33 -4.92 -54.62
CA SER A 8 -29.18 -4.54 -53.81
C SER A 8 -27.93 -5.27 -54.29
N GLY A 9 -27.17 -4.62 -55.18
CA GLY A 9 -25.80 -5.04 -55.49
C GLY A 9 -24.93 -4.95 -54.23
N PRO A 10 -23.78 -5.64 -54.20
CA PRO A 10 -22.81 -5.47 -53.11
C PRO A 10 -22.45 -3.99 -52.98
N LEU A 11 -22.39 -3.50 -51.74
CA LEU A 11 -22.09 -2.11 -51.41
C LEU A 11 -20.78 -1.67 -52.09
N THR A 12 -20.75 -0.49 -52.72
CA THR A 12 -19.47 0.05 -53.22
C THR A 12 -18.61 0.53 -52.05
N GLN A 13 -17.28 0.63 -52.26
CA GLN A 13 -16.34 1.04 -51.21
C GLN A 13 -16.70 2.44 -50.66
N GLU A 14 -17.07 3.36 -51.54
CA GLU A 14 -17.48 4.71 -51.18
C GLU A 14 -18.79 4.73 -50.34
N GLN A 15 -19.74 3.84 -50.65
CA GLN A 15 -20.95 3.67 -49.85
C GLN A 15 -20.65 3.04 -48.47
N ALA A 16 -19.71 2.09 -48.41
CA ALA A 16 -19.26 1.49 -47.15
C ALA A 16 -18.57 2.51 -46.25
N ASP A 17 -17.70 3.35 -46.82
CA ASP A 17 -16.98 4.39 -46.09
C ASP A 17 -17.92 5.48 -45.58
N ALA A 18 -18.92 5.86 -46.39
CA ALA A 18 -19.98 6.79 -45.96
C ALA A 18 -20.81 6.22 -44.80
N LEU A 19 -21.18 4.94 -44.87
CA LEU A 19 -21.92 4.26 -43.82
C LEU A 19 -21.12 4.17 -42.51
N ARG A 20 -19.81 3.92 -42.60
CA ARG A 20 -18.89 3.75 -41.45
C ARG A 20 -18.47 5.07 -40.78
N SER A 21 -18.48 6.17 -41.52
CA SER A 21 -18.14 7.50 -41.00
C SER A 21 -19.35 8.26 -40.45
N GLY A 22 -20.55 7.98 -40.97
CA GLY A 22 -21.80 8.62 -40.58
C GLY A 22 -22.49 8.04 -39.33
N CYS A 23 -23.69 8.55 -39.09
CA CYS A 23 -24.64 7.98 -38.13
C CYS A 23 -25.90 7.59 -38.87
N HIS A 24 -26.13 6.29 -39.00
CA HIS A 24 -27.24 5.72 -39.74
C HIS A 24 -27.94 4.69 -38.85
N SER A 25 -29.27 4.68 -38.90
CA SER A 25 -30.09 3.62 -38.29
C SER A 25 -29.82 2.27 -38.96
N LEU A 26 -30.19 1.17 -38.29
CA LEU A 26 -30.07 -0.18 -38.83
C LEU A 26 -30.73 -0.28 -40.23
N ILE A 27 -29.97 -0.81 -41.19
CA ILE A 27 -30.42 -1.10 -42.56
C ILE A 27 -30.54 -2.62 -42.68
N GLU A 28 -31.72 -3.12 -43.06
CA GLU A 28 -31.94 -4.56 -43.24
C GLU A 28 -31.01 -5.13 -44.32
N GLY A 29 -30.32 -6.24 -44.01
CA GLY A 29 -29.42 -6.93 -44.93
C GLY A 29 -27.95 -6.49 -44.89
N ILE A 30 -27.59 -5.50 -44.05
CA ILE A 30 -26.19 -5.08 -43.83
C ILE A 30 -25.82 -5.33 -42.36
N ASP A 31 -24.85 -6.22 -42.15
CA ASP A 31 -24.34 -6.54 -40.81
C ASP A 31 -23.56 -5.37 -40.20
N THR A 32 -23.75 -5.16 -38.90
CA THR A 32 -22.99 -4.19 -38.11
C THR A 32 -21.67 -4.82 -37.64
N SER A 33 -20.69 -4.01 -37.24
CA SER A 33 -19.42 -4.51 -36.65
C SER A 33 -19.62 -5.33 -35.37
N TYR A 34 -20.80 -5.26 -34.75
CA TYR A 34 -21.18 -6.02 -33.56
C TYR A 34 -21.94 -7.31 -33.89
N GLY A 35 -22.54 -7.43 -35.08
CA GLY A 35 -23.53 -8.46 -35.41
C GLY A 35 -24.91 -8.27 -34.76
N TYR A 36 -25.11 -7.16 -34.05
CA TYR A 36 -26.38 -6.71 -33.45
C TYR A 36 -26.33 -5.19 -33.23
N VAL A 37 -27.43 -4.60 -32.73
CA VAL A 37 -27.46 -3.20 -32.30
C VAL A 37 -27.28 -3.14 -30.78
N PRO A 38 -26.22 -2.51 -30.25
CA PRO A 38 -26.02 -2.36 -28.81
C PRO A 38 -27.21 -1.69 -28.13
N THR A 39 -27.53 -2.12 -26.90
CA THR A 39 -28.62 -1.50 -26.14
C THR A 39 -28.19 -0.18 -25.50
N LEU A 40 -28.94 0.89 -25.79
CA LEU A 40 -28.71 2.22 -25.23
C LEU A 40 -28.72 2.21 -23.69
N GLY A 41 -29.69 1.50 -23.09
CA GLY A 41 -29.85 1.41 -21.65
C GLY A 41 -28.64 0.81 -20.94
N ALA A 42 -28.02 -0.24 -21.51
CA ALA A 42 -26.82 -0.83 -20.96
C ALA A 42 -25.63 0.13 -21.06
N GLY A 43 -25.45 0.78 -22.22
CA GLY A 43 -24.41 1.79 -22.43
C GLY A 43 -24.44 2.89 -21.37
N ILE A 44 -25.61 3.51 -21.16
CA ILE A 44 -25.80 4.57 -20.17
C ILE A 44 -25.55 4.05 -18.74
N ALA A 45 -26.09 2.88 -18.39
CA ALA A 45 -25.95 2.31 -17.05
C ALA A 45 -24.48 2.07 -16.67
N PHE A 46 -23.71 1.41 -17.53
CA PHE A 46 -22.29 1.15 -17.26
C PHE A 46 -21.45 2.43 -17.30
N CYS A 47 -21.74 3.35 -18.23
CA CYS A 47 -21.09 4.66 -18.27
C CYS A 47 -21.29 5.41 -16.93
N ALA A 48 -22.50 5.39 -16.36
CA ALA A 48 -22.78 5.97 -15.06
C ALA A 48 -22.06 5.25 -13.91
N LEU A 49 -22.05 3.91 -13.88
CA LEU A 49 -21.39 3.12 -12.83
C LEU A 49 -19.87 3.32 -12.81
N PHE A 50 -19.23 3.28 -13.97
CA PHE A 50 -17.81 3.57 -14.08
C PHE A 50 -17.51 5.05 -13.87
N GLY A 51 -18.40 5.96 -14.26
CA GLY A 51 -18.29 7.40 -13.99
C GLY A 51 -18.32 7.73 -12.49
N LEU A 52 -19.22 7.09 -11.74
CA LEU A 52 -19.25 7.17 -10.28
C LEU A 52 -17.96 6.63 -9.66
N SER A 53 -17.46 5.51 -10.17
CA SER A 53 -16.20 4.92 -9.70
C SER A 53 -14.99 5.80 -10.02
N LEU A 54 -14.95 6.42 -11.20
CA LEU A 54 -13.93 7.39 -11.61
C LEU A 54 -13.94 8.60 -10.68
N PHE A 55 -15.12 9.13 -10.37
CA PHE A 55 -15.25 10.25 -9.44
C PHE A 55 -14.73 9.86 -8.04
N GLY A 56 -15.11 8.69 -7.52
CA GLY A 56 -14.62 8.18 -6.24
C GLY A 56 -13.09 8.08 -6.18
N HIS A 57 -12.47 7.39 -7.14
CA HIS A 57 -11.01 7.22 -7.20
C HIS A 57 -10.27 8.54 -7.43
N SER A 58 -10.87 9.47 -8.20
CA SER A 58 -10.30 10.80 -8.40
C SER A 58 -10.29 11.62 -7.11
N VAL A 59 -11.36 11.58 -6.32
CA VAL A 59 -11.41 12.22 -5.00
C VAL A 59 -10.37 11.62 -4.06
N GLN A 60 -10.24 10.29 -4.03
CA GLN A 60 -9.21 9.61 -3.23
C GLN A 60 -7.80 10.04 -3.65
N PHE A 61 -7.54 10.10 -4.96
CA PHE A 61 -6.25 10.54 -5.50
C PHE A 61 -5.92 11.98 -5.13
N VAL A 62 -6.87 12.92 -5.27
CA VAL A 62 -6.65 14.33 -4.93
C VAL A 62 -6.33 14.49 -3.43
N ARG A 63 -7.00 13.73 -2.56
CA ARG A 63 -6.82 13.83 -1.10
C ARG A 63 -5.50 13.24 -0.60
N LYS A 64 -5.06 12.12 -1.18
CA LYS A 64 -3.93 11.33 -0.62
C LYS A 64 -2.75 11.15 -1.57
N ARG A 65 -2.88 11.55 -2.83
CA ARG A 65 -1.84 11.53 -3.89
C ARG A 65 -1.09 10.20 -4.00
N GLN A 66 -1.81 9.09 -3.84
CA GLN A 66 -1.24 7.75 -3.97
C GLN A 66 -1.38 7.22 -5.40
N TRP A 67 -0.31 6.60 -5.89
CA TRP A 67 -0.24 6.03 -7.23
C TRP A 67 -1.29 4.93 -7.49
N THR A 68 -1.74 4.22 -6.44
CA THR A 68 -2.80 3.20 -6.54
C THR A 68 -4.14 3.81 -6.94
N SER A 69 -4.57 4.89 -6.29
CA SER A 69 -5.81 5.59 -6.62
C SER A 69 -5.76 6.23 -8.00
N PHE A 70 -4.57 6.69 -8.42
CA PHE A 70 -4.37 7.17 -9.79
C PHE A 70 -4.57 6.06 -10.83
N ALA A 71 -3.96 4.88 -10.62
CA ALA A 71 -4.11 3.75 -11.53
C ALA A 71 -5.58 3.32 -11.66
N PHE A 72 -6.32 3.25 -10.55
CA PHE A 72 -7.75 2.96 -10.60
C PHE A 72 -8.57 4.07 -11.27
N ALA A 73 -8.24 5.35 -11.06
CA ALA A 73 -8.92 6.45 -11.76
C ALA A 73 -8.69 6.36 -13.28
N VAL A 74 -7.47 6.09 -13.73
CA VAL A 74 -7.18 5.91 -15.16
C VAL A 74 -7.92 4.70 -15.71
N GLY A 75 -7.92 3.56 -15.01
CA GLY A 75 -8.71 2.38 -15.41
C GLY A 75 -10.21 2.67 -15.52
N ALA A 76 -10.79 3.36 -14.54
CA ALA A 76 -12.19 3.78 -14.57
C ALA A 76 -12.49 4.72 -15.74
N LEU A 77 -11.60 5.68 -16.02
CA LEU A 77 -11.74 6.59 -17.15
C LEU A 77 -11.74 5.82 -18.47
N THR A 78 -10.82 4.87 -18.63
CA THR A 78 -10.76 4.05 -19.84
C THR A 78 -12.04 3.21 -20.02
N GLU A 79 -12.60 2.64 -18.95
CA GLU A 79 -13.92 1.97 -19.00
C GLU A 79 -15.03 2.96 -19.44
N VAL A 80 -15.10 4.15 -18.84
CA VAL A 80 -16.11 5.17 -19.21
C VAL A 80 -16.06 5.50 -20.69
N ILE A 81 -14.86 5.69 -21.26
CA ILE A 81 -14.70 5.98 -22.70
C ILE A 81 -15.23 4.80 -23.53
N GLY A 82 -14.95 3.57 -23.11
CA GLY A 82 -15.44 2.38 -23.81
C GLY A 82 -16.96 2.25 -23.82
N TRP A 83 -17.59 2.44 -22.66
CA TRP A 83 -19.05 2.40 -22.54
C TRP A 83 -19.73 3.62 -23.17
N ALA A 84 -19.08 4.77 -23.22
CA ALA A 84 -19.52 5.91 -24.01
C ALA A 84 -19.51 5.60 -25.52
N GLY A 85 -18.48 4.90 -26.00
CA GLY A 85 -18.41 4.43 -27.40
C GLY A 85 -19.51 3.45 -27.73
N ARG A 86 -19.79 2.53 -26.80
CA ARG A 86 -20.93 1.63 -26.93
C ARG A 86 -22.28 2.36 -27.00
N THR A 87 -22.45 3.38 -26.17
CA THR A 87 -23.65 4.23 -26.16
C THR A 87 -23.79 5.03 -27.46
N TRP A 88 -22.68 5.46 -28.04
CA TRP A 88 -22.70 6.06 -29.38
C TRP A 88 -23.09 5.02 -30.44
N SER A 89 -22.55 3.80 -30.36
CA SER A 89 -22.91 2.72 -31.28
C SER A 89 -24.36 2.22 -31.16
N SER A 90 -25.09 2.48 -30.07
CA SER A 90 -26.52 2.11 -30.03
C SER A 90 -27.37 2.99 -30.94
N GLU A 91 -26.98 4.26 -31.13
CA GLU A 91 -27.65 5.18 -32.07
C GLU A 91 -27.05 5.09 -33.48
N CYS A 92 -25.73 4.88 -33.56
CA CYS A 92 -24.97 4.81 -34.81
C CYS A 92 -24.24 3.45 -34.94
N PRO A 93 -24.97 2.34 -35.17
CA PRO A 93 -24.43 0.98 -35.12
C PRO A 93 -23.33 0.65 -36.14
N TYR A 94 -23.25 1.40 -37.24
CA TYR A 94 -22.23 1.21 -38.28
C TYR A 94 -20.97 2.05 -38.06
N ASN A 95 -20.96 2.96 -37.07
CA ASN A 95 -19.88 3.91 -36.92
C ASN A 95 -18.57 3.24 -36.45
N ASN A 96 -17.54 3.24 -37.29
CA ASN A 96 -16.25 2.59 -37.00
C ASN A 96 -15.52 3.24 -35.82
N ASN A 97 -15.59 4.56 -35.67
CA ASN A 97 -14.91 5.24 -34.57
C ASN A 97 -15.53 4.87 -33.22
N ALA A 98 -16.86 4.78 -33.14
CA ALA A 98 -17.55 4.37 -31.93
C ALA A 98 -17.20 2.93 -31.53
N PHE A 99 -17.16 2.02 -32.51
CA PHE A 99 -16.73 0.63 -32.31
C PHE A 99 -15.27 0.51 -31.87
N LEU A 100 -14.35 1.19 -32.56
CA LEU A 100 -12.92 1.18 -32.24
C LEU A 100 -12.65 1.80 -30.87
N MET A 101 -13.36 2.88 -30.54
CA MET A 101 -13.29 3.50 -29.22
C MET A 101 -13.72 2.51 -28.14
N GLN A 102 -14.85 1.80 -28.31
CA GLN A 102 -15.29 0.76 -27.38
C GLN A 102 -14.21 -0.32 -27.24
N ILE A 103 -13.85 -0.98 -28.34
CA ILE A 103 -13.06 -2.20 -28.24
C ILE A 103 -11.65 -1.94 -27.73
N THR A 104 -11.02 -0.86 -28.16
CA THR A 104 -9.64 -0.53 -27.79
C THR A 104 -9.55 -0.17 -26.30
N THR A 105 -10.46 0.69 -25.83
CA THR A 105 -10.42 1.14 -24.45
C THR A 105 -10.81 0.03 -23.47
N LEU A 106 -11.82 -0.78 -23.78
CA LEU A 106 -12.18 -1.91 -22.92
C LEU A 106 -11.11 -3.01 -22.87
N ILE A 107 -10.29 -3.16 -23.92
CA ILE A 107 -9.11 -4.05 -23.86
C ILE A 107 -8.06 -3.49 -22.90
N ILE A 108 -7.82 -2.18 -22.93
CA ILE A 108 -6.76 -1.51 -22.15
C ILE A 108 -7.16 -1.34 -20.68
N ALA A 109 -8.41 -1.03 -20.38
CA ALA A 109 -8.82 -0.62 -19.02
C ALA A 109 -8.41 -1.59 -17.89
N PRO A 110 -8.54 -2.93 -18.03
CA PRO A 110 -8.17 -3.87 -16.99
C PRO A 110 -6.70 -3.81 -16.59
N THR A 111 -5.78 -3.46 -17.49
CA THR A 111 -4.34 -3.42 -17.18
C THR A 111 -3.99 -2.35 -16.14
N PHE A 112 -4.75 -1.25 -16.12
CA PHE A 112 -4.57 -0.22 -15.10
C PHE A 112 -5.09 -0.67 -13.74
N ILE A 113 -6.18 -1.43 -13.72
CA ILE A 113 -6.74 -1.99 -12.50
C ILE A 113 -5.80 -3.05 -11.92
N THR A 114 -5.22 -3.92 -12.77
CA THR A 114 -4.23 -4.92 -12.35
C THR A 114 -2.93 -4.29 -11.88
N ALA A 115 -2.47 -3.20 -12.51
CA ALA A 115 -1.33 -2.42 -12.04
C ALA A 115 -1.54 -1.92 -10.59
N GLY A 116 -2.76 -1.44 -10.28
CA GLY A 116 -3.16 -1.10 -8.91
C GLY A 116 -3.04 -2.29 -7.95
N LEU A 117 -3.52 -3.47 -8.35
CA LEU A 117 -3.41 -4.71 -7.56
C LEU A 117 -1.96 -5.12 -7.30
N TYR A 118 -1.06 -4.99 -8.29
CA TYR A 118 0.37 -5.32 -8.11
C TYR A 118 1.03 -4.45 -7.05
N VAL A 119 0.70 -3.15 -7.04
CA VAL A 119 1.22 -2.19 -6.05
C VAL A 119 0.65 -2.48 -4.66
N ILE A 120 -0.66 -2.74 -4.56
CA ILE A 120 -1.31 -3.09 -3.27
C ILE A 120 -0.71 -4.38 -2.70
N LEU A 121 -0.52 -5.40 -3.53
CA LEU A 121 0.11 -6.65 -3.09
C LEU A 121 1.54 -6.42 -2.61
N GLY A 122 2.34 -5.66 -3.36
CA GLY A 122 3.69 -5.29 -2.92
C GLY A 122 3.70 -4.55 -1.58
N ALA A 123 2.77 -3.61 -1.38
CA ALA A 123 2.61 -2.91 -0.11
C ALA A 123 2.22 -3.87 1.03
N LEU A 124 1.29 -4.80 0.80
CA LEU A 124 0.91 -5.83 1.76
C LEU A 124 2.09 -6.74 2.14
N ILE A 125 2.90 -7.17 1.18
CA ILE A 125 4.09 -8.01 1.44
C ILE A 125 5.12 -7.25 2.28
N ASN A 126 5.35 -5.96 2.01
CA ASN A 126 6.24 -5.13 2.82
C ASN A 126 5.79 -5.08 4.30
N ARG A 127 4.48 -5.10 4.56
CA ARG A 127 3.91 -5.03 5.92
C ARG A 127 3.83 -6.37 6.62
N LEU A 128 3.48 -7.41 5.90
CA LEU A 128 3.32 -8.77 6.42
C LEU A 128 4.65 -9.53 6.51
N GLY A 129 5.74 -8.90 6.08
CA GLY A 129 7.08 -9.48 6.06
C GLY A 129 7.37 -10.23 4.76
N ARG A 130 8.64 -10.19 4.35
CA ARG A 130 9.11 -10.79 3.09
C ARG A 130 8.88 -12.31 3.03
N GLU A 131 8.83 -12.99 4.17
CA GLU A 131 8.55 -14.44 4.26
C GLU A 131 7.14 -14.83 3.78
N SER A 132 6.23 -13.86 3.75
CA SER A 132 4.86 -14.05 3.27
C SER A 132 4.80 -14.25 1.75
N SER A 133 5.88 -14.00 0.99
CA SER A 133 5.89 -14.05 -0.48
C SER A 133 7.14 -14.72 -1.06
N VAL A 134 7.00 -15.37 -2.22
CA VAL A 134 8.13 -15.93 -2.99
C VAL A 134 8.95 -14.82 -3.64
N LEU A 135 8.28 -13.83 -4.24
CA LEU A 135 8.93 -12.72 -4.92
C LEU A 135 9.06 -11.51 -4.00
N GLY A 136 10.05 -10.67 -4.30
CA GLY A 136 10.20 -9.39 -3.64
C GLY A 136 9.00 -8.45 -3.93
N PRO A 137 8.62 -7.59 -2.97
CA PRO A 137 7.50 -6.64 -3.10
C PRO A 137 7.47 -5.83 -4.41
N LYS A 138 8.62 -5.29 -4.82
CA LYS A 138 8.76 -4.48 -6.04
C LYS A 138 8.75 -5.32 -7.32
N MET A 139 9.11 -6.61 -7.24
CA MET A 139 9.24 -7.48 -8.40
C MET A 139 7.87 -7.79 -9.02
N TYR A 140 6.81 -7.87 -8.22
CA TYR A 140 5.45 -8.04 -8.74
C TYR A 140 5.07 -6.92 -9.70
N ALA A 141 5.18 -5.66 -9.25
CA ALA A 141 4.87 -4.52 -10.08
C ALA A 141 5.79 -4.45 -11.31
N ILE A 142 7.10 -4.68 -11.17
CA ILE A 142 8.03 -4.59 -12.30
C ILE A 142 7.76 -5.67 -13.35
N ILE A 143 7.70 -6.95 -12.96
CA ILE A 143 7.57 -8.06 -13.89
C ILE A 143 6.21 -8.01 -14.60
N PHE A 144 5.11 -8.00 -13.84
CA PHE A 144 3.78 -8.16 -14.40
C PHE A 144 3.33 -6.91 -15.16
N LEU A 145 3.68 -5.70 -14.70
CA LEU A 145 3.40 -4.48 -15.47
C LEU A 145 4.18 -4.44 -16.79
N THR A 146 5.43 -4.92 -16.81
CA THR A 146 6.21 -4.99 -18.05
C THR A 146 5.58 -5.99 -19.02
N CYS A 147 5.14 -7.16 -18.53
CA CYS A 147 4.38 -8.10 -19.34
C CYS A 147 3.09 -7.47 -19.91
N ASP A 148 2.33 -6.77 -19.07
CA ASP A 148 1.08 -6.10 -19.50
C ASP A 148 1.36 -5.01 -20.55
N ILE A 149 2.42 -4.20 -20.41
CA ILE A 149 2.80 -3.19 -21.40
C ILE A 149 3.17 -3.85 -22.74
N ILE A 150 3.96 -4.93 -22.72
CA ILE A 150 4.31 -5.67 -23.94
C ILE A 150 3.05 -6.24 -24.61
N ALA A 151 2.14 -6.81 -23.82
CA ALA A 151 0.86 -7.31 -24.32
C ALA A 151 0.03 -6.21 -24.99
N LEU A 152 -0.09 -5.04 -24.35
CA LEU A 152 -0.81 -3.89 -24.88
C LEU A 152 -0.22 -3.38 -26.19
N VAL A 153 1.12 -3.37 -26.32
CA VAL A 153 1.77 -2.97 -27.58
C VAL A 153 1.44 -3.95 -28.69
N ILE A 154 1.50 -5.27 -28.42
CA ILE A 154 1.12 -6.30 -29.39
C ILE A 154 -0.36 -6.13 -29.79
N GLN A 155 -1.25 -5.89 -28.82
CA GLN A 155 -2.67 -5.65 -29.06
C GLN A 155 -2.92 -4.38 -29.88
N ALA A 156 -2.22 -3.29 -29.59
CA ALA A 156 -2.34 -2.03 -30.33
C ALA A 156 -1.91 -2.21 -31.80
N VAL A 157 -0.82 -2.94 -32.05
CA VAL A 157 -0.36 -3.25 -33.42
C VAL A 157 -1.38 -4.15 -34.13
N GLY A 158 -1.83 -5.23 -33.48
CA GLY A 158 -2.82 -6.14 -34.07
C GLY A 158 -4.16 -5.46 -34.34
N GLY A 159 -4.63 -4.64 -33.41
CA GLY A 159 -5.86 -3.85 -33.55
C GLY A 159 -5.77 -2.80 -34.65
N ALA A 160 -4.64 -2.09 -34.76
CA ALA A 160 -4.40 -1.14 -35.85
C ALA A 160 -4.44 -1.85 -37.21
N MET A 161 -3.74 -2.98 -37.35
CA MET A 161 -3.76 -3.78 -38.58
C MET A 161 -5.16 -4.31 -38.92
N ALA A 162 -5.91 -4.78 -37.91
CA ALA A 162 -7.27 -5.23 -38.10
C ALA A 162 -8.19 -4.09 -38.56
N SER A 163 -8.02 -2.88 -38.00
CA SER A 163 -8.82 -1.71 -38.36
C SER A 163 -8.59 -1.27 -39.81
N THR A 164 -7.33 -1.23 -40.27
CA THR A 164 -7.01 -0.84 -41.66
C THR A 164 -7.52 -1.82 -42.70
N GLU A 165 -7.61 -3.11 -42.36
CA GLU A 165 -8.22 -4.10 -43.24
C GLU A 165 -9.75 -4.08 -43.14
N SER A 166 -10.31 -3.77 -41.96
CA SER A 166 -11.76 -3.66 -41.80
C SER A 166 -12.37 -2.55 -42.64
N ASP A 167 -11.60 -1.51 -42.97
CA ASP A 167 -12.03 -0.43 -43.84
C ASP A 167 -12.18 -0.88 -45.30
N LYS A 168 -11.65 -2.03 -45.73
CA LYS A 168 -11.77 -2.54 -47.12
C LYS A 168 -12.91 -3.56 -47.24
N ILE A 169 -13.65 -3.56 -48.35
CA ILE A 169 -14.76 -4.53 -48.58
C ILE A 169 -14.28 -5.99 -48.52
N ASP A 170 -13.10 -6.30 -49.06
CA ASP A 170 -12.50 -7.65 -49.07
C ASP A 170 -11.23 -7.74 -48.20
N GLY A 171 -11.08 -6.83 -47.23
CA GLY A 171 -9.92 -6.83 -46.34
C GLY A 171 -9.95 -7.99 -45.35
N ASP A 172 -8.88 -8.77 -45.31
CA ASP A 172 -8.76 -9.86 -44.34
C ASP A 172 -8.28 -9.31 -42.99
N THR A 173 -9.19 -9.23 -42.01
CA THR A 173 -8.86 -8.77 -40.66
C THR A 173 -8.19 -9.85 -39.81
N LYS A 174 -8.13 -11.12 -40.27
CA LYS A 174 -7.60 -12.24 -39.49
C LYS A 174 -6.14 -12.07 -39.06
N PRO A 175 -5.20 -11.58 -39.90
CA PRO A 175 -3.82 -11.40 -39.47
C PRO A 175 -3.68 -10.42 -38.30
N GLY A 176 -4.35 -9.26 -38.37
CA GLY A 176 -4.37 -8.29 -37.28
C GLY A 176 -5.07 -8.82 -36.03
N THR A 177 -6.19 -9.51 -36.21
CA THR A 177 -6.94 -10.15 -35.12
C THR A 177 -6.11 -11.21 -34.40
N ASN A 178 -5.37 -12.05 -35.14
CA ASN A 178 -4.49 -13.07 -34.58
C ASN A 178 -3.34 -12.46 -33.77
N ILE A 179 -2.76 -11.35 -34.24
CA ILE A 179 -1.73 -10.61 -33.50
C ILE A 179 -2.34 -10.03 -32.21
N MET A 180 -3.53 -9.44 -32.28
CA MET A 180 -4.23 -8.92 -31.10
C MET A 180 -4.52 -10.04 -30.07
N VAL A 181 -5.02 -11.19 -30.54
CA VAL A 181 -5.27 -12.38 -29.71
C VAL A 181 -3.98 -12.88 -29.06
N ALA A 182 -2.86 -12.90 -29.79
CA ALA A 182 -1.57 -13.31 -29.23
C ALA A 182 -1.17 -12.45 -28.02
N GLY A 183 -1.38 -11.13 -28.10
CA GLY A 183 -1.15 -10.22 -26.98
C GLY A 183 -2.07 -10.51 -25.79
N ILE A 184 -3.34 -10.79 -26.02
CA ILE A 184 -4.32 -11.13 -24.97
C ILE A 184 -3.97 -12.46 -24.30
N VAL A 185 -3.59 -13.47 -25.06
CA VAL A 185 -3.17 -14.78 -24.53
C VAL A 185 -1.89 -14.65 -23.70
N PHE A 186 -0.92 -13.84 -24.17
CA PHE A 186 0.30 -13.55 -23.41
C PHE A 186 -0.02 -12.86 -22.07
N GLN A 187 -0.90 -11.87 -22.09
CA GLN A 187 -1.38 -11.19 -20.88
C GLN A 187 -2.12 -12.15 -19.93
N MET A 188 -2.99 -13.01 -20.47
CA MET A 188 -3.70 -14.02 -19.69
C MET A 188 -2.73 -15.01 -19.03
N ALA A 189 -1.68 -15.45 -19.74
CA ALA A 189 -0.66 -16.32 -19.17
C ALA A 189 0.08 -15.64 -18.00
N ALA A 190 0.43 -14.36 -18.13
CA ALA A 190 1.01 -13.58 -17.04
C ALA A 190 0.04 -13.47 -15.85
N MET A 191 -1.25 -13.25 -16.12
CA MET A 191 -2.31 -13.20 -15.10
C MET A 191 -2.47 -14.53 -14.35
N VAL A 192 -2.39 -15.67 -15.04
CA VAL A 192 -2.43 -17.01 -14.40
C VAL A 192 -1.26 -17.14 -13.42
N VAL A 193 -0.04 -16.78 -13.83
CA VAL A 193 1.14 -16.84 -12.96
C VAL A 193 0.95 -15.91 -11.76
N PHE A 194 0.46 -14.69 -11.97
CA PHE A 194 0.16 -13.76 -10.89
C PHE A 194 -0.87 -14.32 -9.90
N ALA A 195 -1.97 -14.91 -10.40
CA ALA A 195 -3.00 -15.51 -9.57
C ALA A 195 -2.47 -16.65 -8.69
N VAL A 196 -1.61 -17.52 -9.23
CA VAL A 196 -0.94 -18.59 -8.47
C VAL A 196 -0.08 -17.99 -7.35
N LEU A 197 0.67 -16.93 -7.62
CA LEU A 197 1.49 -16.27 -6.60
C LEU A 197 0.66 -15.58 -5.52
N VAL A 198 -0.48 -14.98 -5.88
CA VAL A 198 -1.42 -14.41 -4.89
C VAL A 198 -2.02 -15.50 -4.01
N ILE A 199 -2.41 -16.64 -4.59
CA ILE A 199 -2.91 -17.79 -3.83
C ILE A 199 -1.84 -18.32 -2.87
N ASP A 200 -0.58 -18.44 -3.32
CA ASP A 200 0.52 -18.85 -2.44
C ASP A 200 0.75 -17.85 -1.30
N PHE A 201 0.70 -16.55 -1.60
CA PHE A 201 0.78 -15.49 -0.60
C PHE A 201 -0.36 -15.59 0.43
N LEU A 202 -1.62 -15.72 -0.02
CA LEU A 202 -2.78 -15.88 0.86
C LEU A 202 -2.64 -17.13 1.74
N ARG A 203 -2.19 -18.25 1.16
CA ARG A 203 -1.92 -19.49 1.92
C ARG A 203 -0.87 -19.26 3.00
N ARG A 204 0.22 -18.54 2.72
CA ARG A 204 1.26 -18.23 3.73
C ARG A 204 0.75 -17.30 4.84
N VAL A 205 -0.10 -16.34 4.49
CA VAL A 205 -0.67 -15.39 5.45
C VAL A 205 -1.70 -16.08 6.36
N PHE A 206 -2.66 -16.84 5.80
CA PHE A 206 -3.77 -17.41 6.57
C PHE A 206 -3.46 -18.77 7.20
N VAL A 207 -2.71 -19.64 6.53
CA VAL A 207 -2.42 -21.00 7.02
C VAL A 207 -1.14 -21.02 7.84
N LYS A 208 -0.04 -20.49 7.28
CA LYS A 208 1.27 -20.50 7.97
C LYS A 208 1.42 -19.38 9.00
N LYS A 209 0.49 -18.41 9.01
CA LYS A 209 0.54 -17.20 9.85
C LYS A 209 1.93 -16.54 9.83
N SER A 210 2.53 -16.43 8.64
CA SER A 210 3.91 -15.93 8.49
C SER A 210 4.13 -14.55 9.11
N TYR A 211 3.07 -13.73 9.19
CA TYR A 211 3.06 -12.43 9.90
C TYR A 211 3.44 -12.52 11.39
N LEU A 212 3.28 -13.68 12.05
CA LEU A 212 3.66 -13.89 13.44
C LEU A 212 5.19 -13.99 13.63
N GLN A 213 5.94 -14.39 12.60
CA GLN A 213 7.41 -14.44 12.69
C GLN A 213 8.01 -13.03 12.73
N THR A 214 7.43 -12.09 11.98
CA THR A 214 7.87 -10.67 11.99
C THR A 214 7.47 -9.94 13.28
N ARG A 215 6.36 -10.34 13.93
CA ARG A 215 5.87 -9.74 15.19
C ARG A 215 6.60 -10.19 16.46
N LYS A 216 7.57 -11.11 16.38
CA LYS A 216 8.38 -11.53 17.55
C LYS A 216 9.23 -10.41 18.17
N HIS A 217 9.34 -9.24 17.54
CA HIS A 217 10.21 -8.15 17.97
C HIS A 217 9.56 -6.99 18.74
N GLY A 218 8.28 -7.02 19.11
CA GLY A 218 7.73 -5.96 19.98
C GLY A 218 6.24 -6.03 20.24
N LEU A 219 5.89 -6.39 21.48
CA LEU A 219 4.65 -6.09 22.22
C LEU A 219 3.36 -5.85 21.41
N SER A 220 2.57 -6.91 21.19
CA SER A 220 1.11 -6.77 21.04
C SER A 220 0.41 -8.11 21.20
N ASP A 221 -0.38 -8.24 22.27
CA ASP A 221 -1.29 -9.36 22.54
C ASP A 221 -2.36 -9.45 21.44
N GLY A 222 -2.24 -10.45 20.57
CA GLY A 222 -3.28 -10.73 19.60
C GLY A 222 -2.81 -11.64 18.47
N ASN A 223 -3.27 -12.89 18.49
CA ASN A 223 -2.97 -13.90 17.47
C ASN A 223 -3.70 -13.67 16.11
N THR A 224 -4.24 -12.46 15.88
CA THR A 224 -5.18 -12.16 14.80
C THR A 224 -4.70 -11.01 13.91
N LEU A 225 -4.90 -11.16 12.60
CA LEU A 225 -4.60 -10.12 11.63
C LEU A 225 -5.56 -8.93 11.84
N PRO A 226 -5.09 -7.67 11.82
CA PRO A 226 -5.99 -6.53 11.90
C PRO A 226 -7.09 -6.63 10.84
N LYS A 227 -8.35 -6.37 11.26
CA LYS A 227 -9.52 -6.51 10.39
C LYS A 227 -9.37 -5.72 9.08
N ALA A 228 -8.70 -4.56 9.12
CA ALA A 228 -8.41 -3.73 7.93
C ALA A 228 -7.62 -4.48 6.86
N TYR A 229 -6.53 -5.17 7.22
CA TYR A 229 -5.75 -5.97 6.26
C TYR A 229 -6.54 -7.15 5.73
N THR A 230 -7.39 -7.77 6.57
CA THR A 230 -8.24 -8.90 6.15
C THR A 230 -9.26 -8.46 5.10
N TRP A 231 -9.92 -7.31 5.30
CA TRP A 231 -10.84 -6.74 4.31
C TRP A 231 -10.12 -6.34 3.02
N LEU A 232 -8.92 -5.77 3.11
CA LEU A 232 -8.15 -5.42 1.92
C LEU A 232 -7.70 -6.67 1.14
N LEU A 233 -7.30 -7.74 1.83
CA LEU A 233 -6.98 -9.02 1.19
C LEU A 233 -8.20 -9.63 0.50
N ALA A 234 -9.37 -9.57 1.14
CA ALA A 234 -10.62 -10.00 0.53
C ALA A 234 -10.95 -9.16 -0.72
N ALA A 235 -10.75 -7.84 -0.67
CA ALA A 235 -10.93 -6.94 -1.80
C ALA A 235 -10.02 -7.31 -2.99
N VAL A 236 -8.72 -7.51 -2.73
CA VAL A 236 -7.74 -7.94 -3.73
C VAL A 236 -8.14 -9.27 -4.35
N PHE A 237 -8.56 -10.25 -3.53
CA PHE A 237 -8.97 -11.56 -4.02
C PHE A 237 -10.23 -11.51 -4.90
N VAL A 238 -11.25 -10.75 -4.47
CA VAL A 238 -12.48 -10.56 -5.26
C VAL A 238 -12.17 -9.87 -6.58
N SER A 239 -11.42 -8.76 -6.56
CA SER A 239 -11.06 -8.01 -7.76
C SER A 239 -10.23 -8.85 -8.74
N LEU A 240 -9.22 -9.57 -8.23
CA LEU A 240 -8.40 -10.48 -9.03
C LEU A 240 -9.24 -11.59 -9.69
N THR A 241 -10.19 -12.17 -8.96
CA THR A 241 -11.07 -13.22 -9.49
C THR A 241 -11.93 -12.69 -10.64
N MET A 242 -12.51 -11.48 -10.48
CA MET A 242 -13.32 -10.86 -11.53
C MET A 242 -12.49 -10.56 -12.78
N ILE A 243 -11.30 -9.98 -12.62
CA ILE A 243 -10.40 -9.70 -13.75
C ILE A 243 -9.96 -11.00 -14.43
N PHE A 244 -9.70 -12.06 -13.66
CA PHE A 244 -9.33 -13.36 -14.22
C PHE A 244 -10.44 -13.97 -15.09
N ILE A 245 -11.69 -13.91 -14.63
CA ILE A 245 -12.87 -14.35 -15.41
C ILE A 245 -12.98 -13.54 -16.71
N ARG A 246 -12.80 -12.22 -16.64
CA ARG A 246 -12.76 -11.35 -17.83
C ARG A 246 -11.67 -11.78 -18.80
N SER A 247 -10.44 -12.03 -18.32
CA SER A 247 -9.32 -12.44 -19.18
C SER A 247 -9.63 -13.73 -19.94
N ILE A 248 -10.32 -14.69 -19.31
CA ILE A 248 -10.79 -15.91 -19.99
C ILE A 248 -11.83 -15.58 -21.04
N TYR A 249 -12.88 -14.84 -20.67
CA TYR A 249 -13.95 -14.44 -21.60
C TYR A 249 -13.38 -13.75 -22.84
N ARG A 250 -12.52 -12.74 -22.65
CA ARG A 250 -11.92 -11.95 -23.73
C ARG A 250 -11.05 -12.80 -24.66
N THR A 251 -10.31 -13.74 -24.09
CA THR A 251 -9.50 -14.67 -24.88
C THR A 251 -10.37 -15.56 -25.75
N VAL A 252 -11.44 -16.13 -25.20
CA VAL A 252 -12.36 -17.00 -25.95
C VAL A 252 -13.16 -16.20 -26.99
N GLU A 253 -13.63 -15.00 -26.65
CA GLU A 253 -14.37 -14.10 -27.54
C GLU A 253 -13.59 -13.82 -28.83
N LEU A 254 -12.32 -13.41 -28.70
CA LEU A 254 -11.51 -13.04 -29.86
C LEU A 254 -10.89 -14.25 -30.58
N LEU A 255 -10.73 -15.39 -29.91
CA LEU A 255 -10.36 -16.65 -30.57
C LEU A 255 -11.47 -17.17 -31.50
N GLN A 256 -12.73 -16.91 -31.17
CA GLN A 256 -13.86 -17.24 -32.06
C GLN A 256 -13.96 -16.31 -33.28
N GLY A 257 -13.28 -15.16 -33.23
CA GLY A 257 -13.32 -14.14 -34.28
C GLY A 257 -14.59 -13.29 -34.26
N TRP A 258 -14.67 -12.35 -35.21
CA TRP A 258 -15.70 -11.31 -35.26
C TRP A 258 -17.13 -11.81 -35.55
N SER A 259 -17.27 -13.02 -36.08
CA SER A 259 -18.56 -13.70 -36.31
C SER A 259 -18.87 -14.78 -35.27
N GLY A 260 -18.11 -14.82 -34.17
CA GLY A 260 -18.29 -15.78 -33.08
C GLY A 260 -19.59 -15.61 -32.32
N TYR A 261 -20.03 -16.68 -31.64
CA TYR A 261 -21.26 -16.66 -30.84
C TYR A 261 -21.15 -15.69 -29.64
N LEU A 262 -19.97 -15.60 -29.02
CA LEU A 262 -19.78 -14.72 -27.85
C LEU A 262 -19.84 -13.24 -28.22
N ILE A 263 -19.20 -12.84 -29.33
CA ILE A 263 -19.13 -11.42 -29.70
C ILE A 263 -20.47 -10.89 -30.23
N THR A 264 -21.30 -11.75 -30.84
CA THR A 264 -22.61 -11.41 -31.42
C THR A 264 -23.76 -11.45 -30.40
N HIS A 265 -23.55 -11.97 -29.19
CA HIS A 265 -24.57 -12.05 -28.14
C HIS A 265 -24.28 -11.06 -27.01
N GLU A 266 -25.02 -9.96 -27.01
CA GLU A 266 -24.84 -8.85 -26.07
C GLU A 266 -24.82 -9.25 -24.59
N GLY A 267 -25.67 -10.20 -24.18
CA GLY A 267 -25.81 -10.58 -22.77
C GLY A 267 -24.51 -11.08 -22.15
N TYR A 268 -23.69 -11.81 -22.90
CA TYR A 268 -22.40 -12.29 -22.41
C TYR A 268 -21.41 -11.15 -22.22
N PHE A 269 -21.36 -10.21 -23.18
CA PHE A 269 -20.51 -9.04 -23.07
C PHE A 269 -20.90 -8.17 -21.86
N ILE A 270 -22.19 -7.90 -21.65
CA ILE A 270 -22.67 -7.13 -20.50
C ILE A 270 -22.30 -7.81 -19.16
N GLY A 271 -22.52 -9.12 -19.06
CA GLY A 271 -22.28 -9.86 -17.82
C GLY A 271 -20.81 -10.15 -17.54
N LEU A 272 -20.10 -10.71 -18.52
CA LEU A 272 -18.74 -11.26 -18.40
C LEU A 272 -17.64 -10.26 -18.81
N ASP A 273 -18.00 -9.09 -19.31
CA ASP A 273 -17.05 -7.99 -19.54
C ASP A 273 -17.40 -6.81 -18.61
N GLY A 274 -18.60 -6.26 -18.73
CA GLY A 274 -19.02 -5.06 -18.00
C GLY A 274 -19.23 -5.26 -16.50
N ALA A 275 -20.18 -6.12 -16.12
CA ALA A 275 -20.62 -6.25 -14.74
C ALA A 275 -19.50 -6.67 -13.79
N ILE A 276 -18.68 -7.64 -14.20
CA ILE A 276 -17.56 -8.10 -13.38
C ILE A 276 -16.48 -7.02 -13.19
N MET A 277 -16.26 -6.15 -14.17
CA MET A 277 -15.30 -5.05 -14.04
C MET A 277 -15.80 -3.92 -13.15
N VAL A 278 -17.12 -3.62 -13.18
CA VAL A 278 -17.73 -2.71 -12.21
C VAL A 278 -17.45 -3.22 -10.80
N VAL A 279 -17.67 -4.51 -10.53
CA VAL A 279 -17.39 -5.10 -9.22
C VAL A 279 -15.89 -5.00 -8.90
N ALA A 280 -15.02 -5.35 -9.85
CA ALA A 280 -13.57 -5.35 -9.65
C ALA A 280 -13.01 -4.00 -9.20
N ILE A 281 -13.55 -2.89 -9.74
CA ILE A 281 -13.10 -1.53 -9.42
C ILE A 281 -13.90 -0.88 -8.27
N ALA A 282 -15.19 -1.17 -8.15
CA ALA A 282 -16.06 -0.57 -7.13
C ALA A 282 -15.68 -1.02 -5.72
N VAL A 283 -15.17 -2.24 -5.55
CA VAL A 283 -14.70 -2.75 -4.25
C VAL A 283 -13.66 -1.81 -3.63
N PHE A 284 -12.75 -1.24 -4.44
CA PHE A 284 -11.73 -0.30 -3.95
C PHE A 284 -12.24 1.12 -3.72
N ASN A 285 -13.46 1.46 -4.14
CA ASN A 285 -14.10 2.71 -3.73
C ASN A 285 -14.51 2.66 -2.25
N PHE A 286 -14.98 1.50 -1.78
CA PHE A 286 -15.40 1.31 -0.39
C PHE A 286 -14.25 0.88 0.51
N LEU A 287 -13.39 -0.01 0.01
CA LEU A 287 -12.24 -0.54 0.73
C LEU A 287 -10.96 0.12 0.21
N ASP A 288 -10.86 1.44 0.42
CA ASP A 288 -9.74 2.24 -0.04
C ASP A 288 -8.42 1.68 0.53
N PRO A 289 -7.52 1.14 -0.32
CA PRO A 289 -6.22 0.64 0.11
C PRO A 289 -5.42 1.72 0.84
N VAL A 290 -5.64 2.99 0.50
CA VAL A 290 -4.91 4.09 1.09
C VAL A 290 -5.26 4.27 2.55
N TYR A 291 -6.56 4.26 2.85
CA TYR A 291 -7.05 4.38 4.21
C TYR A 291 -6.73 3.13 5.04
N LEU A 292 -6.84 1.95 4.44
CA LEU A 292 -6.61 0.68 5.14
C LEU A 292 -5.14 0.37 5.40
N LEU A 293 -4.23 0.77 4.50
CA LEU A 293 -2.78 0.57 4.65
C LEU A 293 -2.12 1.74 5.37
N TRP A 294 -2.15 2.94 4.78
CA TRP A 294 -1.42 4.11 5.30
C TRP A 294 -2.15 4.79 6.45
N GLY A 295 -3.48 4.69 6.53
CA GLY A 295 -4.22 5.18 7.70
C GLY A 295 -3.93 4.41 9.00
N GLN A 296 -3.37 3.20 8.91
CA GLN A 296 -2.94 2.45 10.08
C GLN A 296 -1.57 2.93 10.61
N ASP A 297 -0.70 3.45 9.74
CA ASP A 297 0.59 4.03 10.14
C ASP A 297 0.41 5.32 10.92
N ASP A 298 -0.46 6.22 10.43
CA ASP A 298 -0.78 7.48 11.11
C ASP A 298 -1.33 7.21 12.52
N LYS A 299 -2.22 6.21 12.64
CA LYS A 299 -2.78 5.78 13.93
C LYS A 299 -1.71 5.21 14.85
N LEU A 300 -0.83 4.36 14.32
CA LEU A 300 0.22 3.72 15.11
C LEU A 300 1.25 4.77 15.58
N ALA A 301 1.68 5.67 14.70
CA ALA A 301 2.56 6.79 15.05
C ALA A 301 1.94 7.68 16.14
N SER A 302 0.67 8.08 15.97
CA SER A 302 -0.01 8.90 16.99
C SER A 302 -0.15 8.19 18.34
N SER A 303 -0.34 6.86 18.34
CA SER A 303 -0.40 6.08 19.59
C SER A 303 0.96 5.94 20.27
N PHE A 304 2.06 5.88 19.51
CA PHE A 304 3.41 5.90 20.06
C PHE A 304 3.71 7.27 20.67
N GLU A 305 3.42 8.37 19.97
CA GLU A 305 3.58 9.72 20.51
C GLU A 305 2.75 9.92 21.78
N GLN A 306 1.50 9.44 21.81
CA GLN A 306 0.65 9.51 23.00
C GLN A 306 1.19 8.70 24.19
N ASN A 307 1.77 7.53 23.93
CA ASN A 307 2.37 6.69 24.97
C ASN A 307 3.68 7.29 25.48
N GLU A 308 4.50 7.89 24.62
CA GLU A 308 5.70 8.63 25.04
C GLU A 308 5.33 9.85 25.88
N LEU A 309 4.34 10.64 25.46
CA LEU A 309 3.82 11.78 26.23
C LEU A 309 3.26 11.36 27.61
N ARG A 310 2.58 10.21 27.70
CA ARG A 310 2.14 9.65 28.99
C ARG A 310 3.31 9.19 29.86
N GLY A 311 4.31 8.52 29.26
CA GLY A 311 5.50 8.07 29.98
C GLY A 311 6.32 9.23 30.57
N VAL A 312 6.45 10.33 29.84
CA VAL A 312 7.09 11.57 30.33
C VAL A 312 6.28 12.21 31.47
N GLY A 313 4.94 12.15 31.40
CA GLY A 313 4.06 12.61 32.47
C GLY A 313 4.23 11.84 33.78
N ASP A 314 4.30 10.52 33.70
CA ASP A 314 4.51 9.66 34.88
C ASP A 314 5.90 9.88 35.50
N ALA A 315 6.96 9.99 34.68
CA ALA A 315 8.31 10.29 35.16
C ALA A 315 8.40 11.63 35.91
N ASN A 316 7.68 12.66 35.43
CA ASN A 316 7.61 13.96 36.11
C ASN A 316 6.83 13.90 37.42
N ALA A 317 5.77 13.08 37.50
CA ALA A 317 5.02 12.87 38.74
C ALA A 317 5.86 12.16 39.81
N GLU A 318 6.64 11.16 39.42
CA GLU A 318 7.60 10.49 40.32
C GLU A 318 8.69 11.45 40.80
N ALA A 319 9.21 12.32 39.92
CA ALA A 319 10.19 13.33 40.28
C ALA A 319 9.65 14.38 41.29
N GLU A 320 8.39 14.82 41.12
CA GLU A 320 7.74 15.71 42.08
C GLU A 320 7.48 15.02 43.43
N LEU A 321 7.07 13.76 43.42
CA LEU A 321 6.92 12.97 44.65
C LEU A 321 8.25 12.84 45.39
N PHE A 322 9.35 12.62 44.66
CA PHE A 322 10.69 12.54 45.22
C PHE A 322 11.15 13.89 45.82
N LYS A 323 10.84 15.02 45.18
CA LYS A 323 11.12 16.36 45.74
C LYS A 323 10.35 16.60 47.05
N ILE A 324 9.06 16.27 47.08
CA ILE A 324 8.23 16.39 48.30
C ILE A 324 8.79 15.51 49.42
N PHE A 325 9.17 14.28 49.11
CA PHE A 325 9.79 13.36 50.06
C PHE A 325 11.13 13.88 50.59
N ARG A 326 11.97 14.46 49.72
CA ARG A 326 13.25 15.09 50.10
C ARG A 326 13.06 16.25 51.06
N VAL A 327 12.11 17.15 50.79
CA VAL A 327 11.79 18.29 51.66
C VAL A 327 11.27 17.81 53.03
N ALA A 328 10.43 16.77 53.05
CA ALA A 328 9.96 16.17 54.30
C ALA A 328 11.12 15.64 55.16
N LEU A 329 12.09 14.94 54.54
CA LEU A 329 13.29 14.44 55.23
C LEU A 329 14.19 15.56 55.78
N GLU A 330 14.35 16.66 55.04
CA GLU A 330 15.14 17.81 55.50
C GLU A 330 14.50 18.52 56.70
N SER A 331 13.17 18.62 56.73
CA SER A 331 12.43 19.19 57.88
C SER A 331 12.62 18.37 59.17
N GLN A 332 12.62 17.04 59.05
CA GLN A 332 12.86 16.10 60.16
C GLN A 332 14.29 16.21 60.68
N ARG A 333 15.26 16.39 59.78
CA ARG A 333 16.68 16.60 60.14
C ARG A 333 16.90 17.91 60.90
N GLY A 334 16.18 18.98 60.55
CA GLY A 334 16.21 20.26 61.26
C GLY A 334 15.62 20.20 62.67
N GLN A 335 14.54 19.43 62.88
CA GLN A 335 13.96 19.21 64.21
C GLN A 335 14.86 18.35 65.11
N ARG A 336 15.52 17.34 64.55
CA ARG A 336 16.47 16.50 65.30
C ARG A 336 17.66 17.30 65.82
N HIS A 337 18.18 18.24 65.02
CA HIS A 337 19.27 19.14 65.43
C HIS A 337 18.86 20.17 66.49
N LYS A 338 17.61 20.67 66.47
CA LYS A 338 17.10 21.56 67.53
C LYS A 338 16.81 20.84 68.85
N SER A 339 16.48 19.55 68.81
CA SER A 339 16.30 18.73 70.03
C SER A 339 17.62 18.32 70.70
N LEU A 340 18.74 18.36 69.97
CA LEU A 340 20.05 17.94 70.49
C LEU A 340 20.81 19.04 71.24
N ASN A 341 20.38 20.31 71.15
CA ASN A 341 21.03 21.44 71.81
C ASN A 341 20.36 21.87 73.13
N ARG A 342 19.39 21.10 73.63
CA ARG A 342 18.74 21.39 74.93
C ARG A 342 18.54 20.08 75.70
N ALA A 343 19.25 20.00 76.83
CA ALA A 343 19.23 18.95 77.85
C ALA A 343 20.20 17.76 77.65
N GLY A 344 21.08 17.61 78.65
CA GLY A 344 21.94 16.46 78.84
C GLY A 344 21.19 15.22 79.32
N TYR A 345 21.89 14.08 79.23
CA TYR A 345 21.54 12.73 79.66
C TYR A 345 20.30 12.08 79.02
N ALA A 346 20.54 11.16 78.09
CA ALA A 346 20.27 9.71 78.24
C ALA A 346 20.56 9.02 76.89
N VAL A 347 21.48 8.05 76.88
CA VAL A 347 21.65 7.15 75.74
C VAL A 347 20.39 6.27 75.67
N LYS A 348 19.42 6.67 74.84
CA LYS A 348 18.39 5.74 74.38
C LYS A 348 19.00 4.93 73.25
N VAL A 349 19.49 3.73 73.59
CA VAL A 349 19.78 2.68 72.61
C VAL A 349 18.51 2.46 71.80
N MET A 350 18.51 2.90 70.55
CA MET A 350 17.45 2.57 69.62
C MET A 350 17.65 1.09 69.27
N SER A 351 16.59 0.29 69.36
CA SER A 351 16.65 -1.14 69.07
C SER A 351 17.30 -1.36 67.71
N SER A 352 18.37 -2.14 67.69
CA SER A 352 18.98 -2.67 66.47
C SER A 352 17.86 -3.27 65.62
N ASN A 353 17.62 -2.73 64.43
CA ASN A 353 16.68 -3.32 63.50
C ASN A 353 17.23 -4.71 63.11
N PRO A 354 16.60 -5.83 63.50
CA PRO A 354 17.17 -7.17 63.33
C PRO A 354 17.19 -7.63 61.86
N TYR A 355 16.60 -6.87 60.94
CA TYR A 355 16.45 -7.22 59.53
C TYR A 355 16.99 -6.13 58.60
N HIS A 356 18.18 -5.59 58.85
CA HIS A 356 18.84 -4.75 57.85
C HIS A 356 19.35 -5.63 56.69
N ILE A 357 18.45 -5.95 55.77
CA ILE A 357 18.79 -6.62 54.52
C ILE A 357 19.39 -5.55 53.61
N ILE A 358 20.73 -5.49 53.53
CA ILE A 358 21.50 -4.55 52.70
C ILE A 358 21.35 -4.87 51.18
N SER A 359 20.61 -5.93 50.82
CA SER A 359 20.55 -6.42 49.44
C SER A 359 19.99 -5.41 48.46
N SER A 360 18.95 -4.64 48.82
CA SER A 360 18.35 -3.68 47.88
C SER A 360 19.28 -2.51 47.54
N GLU A 361 20.11 -2.08 48.49
CA GLU A 361 21.07 -0.97 48.30
C GLU A 361 22.29 -1.43 47.50
N THR A 362 22.77 -2.66 47.73
CA THR A 362 23.84 -3.26 46.91
C THR A 362 23.37 -3.59 45.50
N THR A 363 22.13 -4.09 45.33
CA THR A 363 21.55 -4.35 44.01
C THR A 363 21.33 -3.05 43.23
N LEU A 364 20.92 -1.97 43.89
CA LEU A 364 20.82 -0.65 43.26
C LEU A 364 22.19 -0.13 42.82
N LEU A 365 23.24 -0.30 43.65
CA LEU A 365 24.62 0.06 43.31
C LEU A 365 25.18 -0.77 42.15
N GLU A 366 24.92 -2.08 42.12
CA GLU A 366 25.29 -2.96 41.00
C GLU A 366 24.58 -2.58 39.71
N THR A 367 23.29 -2.21 39.80
CA THR A 367 22.51 -1.76 38.63
C THR A 367 23.03 -0.42 38.10
N ILE A 368 23.38 0.51 39.00
CA ILE A 368 23.98 1.81 38.62
C ILE A 368 25.37 1.60 37.99
N HIS A 369 26.16 0.66 38.52
CA HIS A 369 27.46 0.29 37.94
C HIS A 369 27.30 -0.30 36.53
N ASP A 370 26.34 -1.20 36.32
CA ASP A 370 26.03 -1.81 35.02
C ASP A 370 25.52 -0.78 34.00
N ILE A 371 24.65 0.16 34.43
CA ILE A 371 24.19 1.26 33.59
C ILE A 371 25.37 2.15 33.17
N ARG A 372 26.26 2.50 34.10
CA ARG A 372 27.45 3.30 33.81
C ARG A 372 28.39 2.60 32.82
N ASP A 373 28.61 1.30 33.00
CA ASP A 373 29.50 0.54 32.12
C ASP A 373 28.90 0.43 30.70
N LYS A 374 27.58 0.23 30.58
CA LYS A 374 26.88 0.25 29.29
C LYS A 374 26.94 1.62 28.61
N LEU A 375 26.79 2.70 29.36
CA LEU A 375 26.91 4.07 28.83
C LEU A 375 28.33 4.35 28.32
N ARG A 376 29.37 3.87 29.03
CA ARG A 376 30.76 3.98 28.56
C ARG A 376 31.04 3.19 27.28
N ILE A 377 30.45 1.99 27.14
CA ILE A 377 30.54 1.19 25.90
C ILE A 377 29.85 1.91 24.74
N LEU A 378 28.65 2.48 24.97
CA LEU A 378 27.93 3.24 23.96
C LEU A 378 28.68 4.52 23.55
N SER A 379 29.37 5.17 24.49
CA SER A 379 30.23 6.32 24.21
C SER A 379 31.42 5.94 23.33
N SER A 380 32.06 4.80 23.61
CA SER A 380 33.17 4.30 22.77
C SER A 380 32.68 3.94 21.37
N LEU A 381 31.49 3.34 21.25
CA LEU A 381 30.90 3.01 19.95
C LEU A 381 30.54 4.27 19.15
N ALA A 382 30.09 5.34 19.82
CA ALA A 382 29.84 6.63 19.19
C ALA A 382 31.14 7.28 18.67
N ASP A 383 32.26 7.14 19.39
CA ASP A 383 33.59 7.59 18.92
C ASP A 383 34.04 6.83 17.67
N ASP A 384 33.83 5.51 17.63
CA ASP A 384 34.14 4.69 16.45
C ASP A 384 33.28 5.08 15.24
N GLN A 385 32.00 5.37 15.46
CA GLN A 385 31.09 5.83 14.40
C GLN A 385 31.42 7.24 13.91
N ASP A 386 31.88 8.16 14.77
CA ASP A 386 32.34 9.49 14.37
C ASP A 386 33.61 9.42 13.51
N ALA A 387 34.52 8.48 13.81
CA ALA A 387 35.70 8.23 12.98
C ALA A 387 35.33 7.70 11.59
N VAL A 388 34.38 6.76 11.50
CA VAL A 388 33.86 6.24 10.23
C VAL A 388 33.10 7.32 9.45
N TRP A 389 32.30 8.14 10.14
CA TRP A 389 31.55 9.25 9.55
C TRP A 389 32.49 10.29 8.93
N LYS A 390 33.57 10.65 9.62
CA LYS A 390 34.62 11.56 9.11
C LYS A 390 35.38 10.98 7.91
N GLN A 391 35.52 9.65 7.82
CA GLN A 391 36.12 8.99 6.64
C GLN A 391 35.16 8.92 5.43
N MET A 392 33.84 8.83 5.64
CA MET A 392 32.86 8.85 4.55
C MET A 392 32.54 10.26 4.03
N SER A 393 32.69 11.29 4.87
CA SER A 393 32.35 12.68 4.54
C SER A 393 33.02 13.23 3.25
N PRO A 394 34.32 12.99 2.98
CA PRO A 394 34.98 13.45 1.76
C PRO A 394 34.53 12.70 0.48
N VAL A 395 34.06 11.46 0.63
CA VAL A 395 33.66 10.59 -0.50
C VAL A 395 32.35 11.07 -1.15
N TYR A 396 31.47 11.73 -0.38
CA TYR A 396 30.20 12.25 -0.87
C TYR A 396 30.24 13.71 -1.33
N THR A 397 31.28 14.46 -0.98
CA THR A 397 31.42 15.87 -1.40
C THR A 397 32.08 16.04 -2.76
N ALA A 398 32.78 15.04 -3.29
CA ALA A 398 33.42 15.10 -4.61
C ALA A 398 32.44 14.94 -5.80
N ASN A 399 31.26 14.34 -5.60
CA ASN A 399 30.28 14.05 -6.66
C ASN A 399 29.00 14.88 -6.55
N GLY A 400 29.13 16.15 -6.15
CA GLY A 400 28.21 17.25 -6.42
C GLY A 400 26.74 16.91 -6.69
N LYS A 401 26.02 16.43 -5.67
CA LYS A 401 24.58 16.65 -5.42
C LYS A 401 24.11 15.71 -4.32
N LEU A 402 23.95 16.23 -3.10
CA LEU A 402 22.86 15.97 -2.14
C LEU A 402 23.26 16.54 -0.76
N GLN A 403 22.84 17.78 -0.48
CA GLN A 403 22.84 18.33 0.88
C GLN A 403 21.59 17.82 1.60
N TYR A 404 21.73 16.73 2.37
CA TYR A 404 20.80 16.45 3.47
C TYR A 404 21.34 17.14 4.72
N TYR A 405 20.57 18.10 5.26
CA TYR A 405 20.77 18.60 6.62
C TYR A 405 20.40 17.46 7.58
N TYR A 406 21.38 16.69 8.04
CA TYR A 406 21.21 15.84 9.21
C TYR A 406 21.10 16.76 10.43
N LEU A 407 19.91 16.82 11.05
CA LEU A 407 19.63 17.70 12.19
C LEU A 407 20.28 17.23 13.50
N TYR A 408 20.92 16.06 13.51
CA TYR A 408 21.51 15.45 14.69
C TYR A 408 22.76 14.64 14.29
N THR A 409 23.93 15.10 14.71
CA THR A 409 25.22 14.51 14.32
C THR A 409 25.69 13.48 15.37
N PRO A 410 26.57 12.53 15.01
CA PRO A 410 27.20 11.64 16.00
C PRO A 410 27.90 12.39 17.15
N ALA A 411 28.40 13.61 16.88
CA ALA A 411 28.96 14.50 17.90
C ALA A 411 27.90 15.05 18.87
N ASP A 412 26.67 15.31 18.40
CA ASP A 412 25.55 15.72 19.26
C ASP A 412 25.12 14.55 20.16
N ALA A 413 25.02 13.34 19.60
CA ALA A 413 24.73 12.12 20.36
C ALA A 413 25.80 11.84 21.44
N LYS A 414 27.07 12.08 21.12
CA LYS A 414 28.19 11.96 22.07
C LYS A 414 28.04 12.94 23.24
N ARG A 415 27.75 14.20 22.95
CA ARG A 415 27.60 15.24 23.98
C ARG A 415 26.46 14.93 24.94
N ASP A 416 25.35 14.39 24.43
CA ASP A 416 24.22 13.98 25.27
C ASP A 416 24.60 12.75 26.15
N LEU A 417 25.39 11.81 25.60
CA LEU A 417 25.93 10.69 26.37
C LEU A 417 26.89 11.11 27.48
N GLU A 418 27.79 12.06 27.21
CA GLU A 418 28.72 12.61 28.21
C GLU A 418 27.96 13.31 29.34
N GLY A 419 26.85 13.99 29.03
CA GLY A 419 25.95 14.58 30.02
C GLY A 419 25.31 13.53 30.94
N LEU A 420 24.79 12.44 30.37
CA LEU A 420 24.20 11.34 31.12
C LEU A 420 25.24 10.60 32.00
N ILE A 421 26.49 10.49 31.54
CA ILE A 421 27.59 9.90 32.33
C ILE A 421 27.93 10.78 33.54
N ALA A 422 28.00 12.10 33.37
CA ALA A 422 28.27 13.04 34.47
C ALA A 422 27.17 13.04 35.54
N GLU A 423 25.91 12.94 35.13
CA GLU A 423 24.79 12.78 36.06
C GLU A 423 24.87 11.46 36.83
N ALA A 424 25.18 10.35 36.15
CA ALA A 424 25.35 9.05 36.77
C ALA A 424 26.50 9.03 37.79
N GLU A 425 27.64 9.70 37.50
CA GLU A 425 28.76 9.84 38.45
C GLU A 425 28.36 10.67 39.68
N THR A 426 27.63 11.77 39.49
CA THR A 426 27.14 12.61 40.58
C THR A 426 26.20 11.85 41.53
N VAL A 427 25.32 11.01 40.97
CA VAL A 427 24.41 10.15 41.74
C VAL A 427 25.20 9.08 42.49
N HIS A 428 26.19 8.45 41.85
CA HIS A 428 27.06 7.45 42.47
C HIS A 428 27.83 8.02 43.67
N ASP A 429 28.43 9.20 43.52
CA ASP A 429 29.18 9.87 44.59
C ASP A 429 28.29 10.32 45.75
N SER A 430 27.07 10.76 45.44
CA SER A 430 26.07 11.10 46.45
C SER A 430 25.67 9.88 47.29
N ILE A 431 25.51 8.72 46.64
CA ILE A 431 25.20 7.44 47.32
C ILE A 431 26.40 6.98 48.16
N ASN A 432 27.64 7.10 47.66
CA ASN A 432 28.84 6.76 48.40
C ASN A 432 29.03 7.66 49.64
N LEU A 433 28.77 8.97 49.51
CA LEU A 433 28.79 9.91 50.65
C LEU A 433 27.76 9.55 51.72
N LEU A 434 26.56 9.12 51.31
CA LEU A 434 25.52 8.63 52.23
C LEU A 434 25.96 7.35 52.95
N LEU A 435 26.58 6.41 52.23
CA LEU A 435 27.12 5.16 52.79
C LEU A 435 28.28 5.41 53.76
N ILE A 436 29.16 6.37 53.46
CA ILE A 436 30.25 6.79 54.36
C ILE A 436 29.69 7.45 55.62
N CYS A 437 28.67 8.31 55.49
CA CYS A 437 27.98 8.90 56.65
C CYS A 437 27.31 7.85 57.55
N VAL A 438 26.77 6.77 56.96
CA VAL A 438 26.18 5.65 57.72
C VAL A 438 27.25 4.79 58.39
N ARG A 439 28.43 4.59 57.77
CA ARG A 439 29.57 3.88 58.38
C ARG A 439 30.29 4.69 59.45
N SER A 440 30.43 6.00 59.30
CA SER A 440 31.12 6.90 60.24
C SER A 440 30.41 7.06 61.59
N LYS A 441 29.13 6.68 61.72
CA LYS A 441 28.39 6.67 62.99
C LYS A 441 28.55 5.38 63.80
N ARG A 442 29.46 4.49 63.37
CA ARG A 442 29.72 3.17 63.98
C ARG A 442 31.03 3.10 64.78
N VAL A 443 31.69 4.24 65.02
CA VAL A 443 32.76 4.47 66.01
C VAL A 443 32.26 5.56 66.93
#